data_AF-A0A433S8B9-F1
#
_entry.id   AF-A0A433S8B9-F1
#
_cell.length_a   1.000
_cell.length_b   1.000
_cell.length_c   1.000
_cell.angle_alpha   90.00
_cell.angle_beta   90.00
_cell.angle_gamma   90.00
#
_symmetry.space_group_name_H-M   'P 1'
#
loop_
_entity.id
_entity.type
_entity.pdbx_description
1 polymer ?
#
loop_
_entity_poly.entity_id
_entity_poly.type
_entity_poly.pdbx_seq_one_letter_code
_entity_poly.pdbx_strand_id
1 'polypeptide(L)'
;MTALKSVESHIEYYEGLRNTTRHTARQAVSDIRARFVEPDADEGQNAQFQRLVVQSLGDNEPERLARLSKLSGVPVRKTVEVTVFQRNPDVVAQALVNAKGVCQRCCQPAPFTRKDGAPYLEVHHIIPLAIGGLDTLGNVAAICPNCHREAHFGSEPITFLSTAASAR
;
A
#
# COMPACT_ATOMS: atom_id res chain seq x y z
N MET A 1 -6.13 2.22 1.35
CA MET A 1 -7.21 1.94 2.35
C MET A 1 -7.25 3.03 3.42
N THR A 2 -8.14 4.01 3.29
CA THR A 2 -8.21 5.19 4.17
C THR A 2 -8.64 4.86 5.59
N ALA A 3 -8.04 5.51 6.60
CA ALA A 3 -8.39 5.39 8.02
C ALA A 3 -9.90 5.59 8.30
N LEU A 4 -10.57 6.42 7.48
CA LEU A 4 -12.03 6.59 7.52
C LEU A 4 -12.78 5.27 7.33
N LYS A 5 -12.34 4.40 6.41
CA LYS A 5 -12.99 3.11 6.14
C LYS A 5 -12.89 2.16 7.33
N SER A 6 -11.78 2.20 8.07
CA SER A 6 -11.60 1.42 9.30
C SER A 6 -12.53 1.90 10.41
N VAL A 7 -12.67 3.22 10.57
CA VAL A 7 -13.60 3.81 11.55
C VAL A 7 -15.06 3.52 11.17
N GLU A 8 -15.41 3.59 9.88
CA GLU A 8 -16.73 3.23 9.37
C GLU A 8 -17.07 1.75 9.70
N SER A 9 -16.17 0.81 9.42
CA SER A 9 -16.37 -0.60 9.77
C SER A 9 -16.48 -0.84 11.27
N HIS A 10 -15.76 -0.08 12.09
CA HIS A 10 -15.86 -0.16 13.55
C HIS A 10 -17.22 0.37 14.06
N ILE A 11 -17.71 1.47 13.48
CA ILE A 11 -19.05 1.98 13.77
C ILE A 11 -20.10 0.93 13.44
N GLU A 12 -20.05 0.35 12.24
CA GLU A 12 -20.97 -0.69 11.78
C GLU A 12 -20.98 -1.91 12.71
N TYR A 13 -19.80 -2.37 13.15
CA TYR A 13 -19.68 -3.47 14.11
C TYR A 13 -20.42 -3.19 15.43
N TYR A 14 -20.23 -2.01 16.03
CA TYR A 14 -20.89 -1.67 17.31
C TYR A 14 -22.37 -1.37 17.16
N GLU A 15 -22.79 -0.77 16.04
CA GLU A 15 -24.20 -0.54 15.74
C GLU A 15 -24.94 -1.87 15.58
N GLY A 16 -24.31 -2.86 14.92
CA GLY A 16 -24.84 -4.22 14.80
C GLY A 16 -24.91 -4.96 16.13
N LEU A 17 -23.89 -4.85 16.99
CA LEU A 17 -23.86 -5.51 18.29
C LEU A 17 -24.91 -4.95 19.27
N ARG A 18 -25.19 -3.65 19.20
CA ARG A 18 -26.07 -2.94 20.15
C ARG A 18 -27.45 -2.57 19.57
N ASN A 19 -27.68 -2.89 18.30
CA ASN A 19 -28.88 -2.53 17.54
C ASN A 19 -29.28 -1.04 17.72
N THR A 20 -28.31 -0.15 17.69
CA THR A 20 -28.49 1.29 17.89
C THR A 20 -27.53 2.06 17.00
N THR A 21 -27.93 3.25 16.54
CA THR A 21 -27.11 4.08 15.65
C THR A 21 -26.19 5.01 16.46
N ARG A 22 -24.91 5.08 16.11
CA ARG A 22 -23.92 5.93 16.79
C ARG A 22 -23.79 7.27 16.07
N HIS A 23 -24.84 8.09 16.17
CA HIS A 23 -24.97 9.37 15.47
C HIS A 23 -23.75 10.31 15.62
N THR A 24 -23.20 10.47 16.81
CA THR A 24 -22.01 11.32 17.04
C THR A 24 -20.76 10.80 16.32
N ALA A 25 -20.57 9.48 16.27
CA ALA A 25 -19.44 8.87 15.57
C ALA A 25 -19.61 8.99 14.05
N ARG A 26 -20.83 8.79 13.54
CA ARG A 26 -21.19 9.04 12.13
C ARG A 26 -20.96 10.50 11.75
N GLN A 27 -21.36 11.44 12.60
CA GLN A 27 -21.14 12.89 12.36
C GLN A 27 -19.65 13.24 12.35
N ALA A 28 -18.87 12.75 13.31
CA ALA A 28 -17.42 12.99 13.35
C ALA A 28 -16.71 12.44 12.09
N VAL A 29 -17.10 11.25 11.62
CA VAL A 29 -16.60 10.69 10.36
C VAL A 29 -16.99 11.55 9.16
N SER A 30 -18.23 12.05 9.13
CA SER A 30 -18.71 12.97 8.07
C SER A 30 -17.93 14.28 8.05
N ASP A 31 -17.69 14.88 9.21
CA ASP A 31 -16.96 16.14 9.34
C ASP A 31 -15.48 15.98 8.95
N ILE A 32 -14.84 14.88 9.36
CA ILE A 32 -13.46 14.56 8.96
C ILE A 32 -13.41 14.28 7.44
N ARG A 33 -14.38 13.54 6.90
CA ARG A 33 -14.47 13.29 5.45
C ARG A 33 -14.56 14.59 4.67
N ALA A 34 -15.38 15.54 5.13
CA ALA A 34 -15.56 16.84 4.51
C ALA A 34 -14.33 17.77 4.64
N ARG A 35 -13.47 17.55 5.65
CA ARG A 35 -12.30 18.40 5.94
C ARG A 35 -10.97 17.86 5.42
N PHE A 36 -10.84 16.54 5.23
CA PHE A 36 -9.55 15.89 4.98
C PHE A 36 -9.53 14.93 3.79
N VAL A 37 -10.64 14.69 3.10
CA VAL A 37 -10.60 13.95 1.84
C VAL A 37 -10.29 14.92 0.70
N GLU A 38 -9.02 15.33 0.63
CA GLU A 38 -8.41 15.40 -0.69
C GLU A 38 -8.39 13.95 -1.19
N PRO A 39 -9.03 13.61 -2.32
CA PRO A 39 -8.84 12.29 -2.89
C PRO A 39 -7.34 12.16 -3.15
N ASP A 40 -6.69 11.13 -2.56
CA ASP A 40 -5.36 10.70 -2.97
C ASP A 40 -5.42 10.51 -4.48
N ALA A 41 -4.96 11.52 -5.22
CA ALA A 41 -5.23 11.63 -6.64
C ALA A 41 -4.60 10.45 -7.39
N ASP A 42 -3.55 9.84 -6.81
CA ASP A 42 -2.86 8.67 -7.32
C ASP A 42 -3.65 7.35 -7.11
N GLU A 43 -4.18 7.08 -5.91
CA GLU A 43 -4.98 5.86 -5.65
C GLU A 43 -6.32 5.91 -6.42
N GLY A 44 -6.94 7.09 -6.53
CA GLY A 44 -8.13 7.31 -7.35
C GLY A 44 -7.90 7.14 -8.86
N GLN A 45 -6.76 7.62 -9.37
CA GLN A 45 -6.37 7.47 -10.78
C GLN A 45 -6.05 6.02 -11.13
N ASN A 46 -5.27 5.34 -10.29
CA ASN A 46 -4.94 3.94 -10.52
C ASN A 46 -6.21 3.07 -10.48
N ALA A 47 -7.10 3.27 -9.50
CA ALA A 47 -8.37 2.56 -9.45
C ALA A 47 -9.26 2.82 -10.69
N GLN A 48 -9.29 4.05 -11.20
CA GLN A 48 -9.99 4.35 -12.46
C GLN A 48 -9.38 3.62 -13.64
N PHE A 49 -8.05 3.63 -13.76
CA PHE A 49 -7.37 2.93 -14.83
C PHE A 49 -7.62 1.42 -14.76
N GLN A 50 -7.54 0.80 -13.58
CA GLN A 50 -7.85 -0.63 -13.41
C GLN A 50 -9.29 -0.97 -13.83
N ARG A 51 -10.27 -0.10 -13.53
CA ARG A 51 -11.65 -0.29 -14.04
C ARG A 51 -11.72 -0.28 -15.56
N LEU A 52 -11.00 0.64 -16.22
CA LEU A 52 -10.94 0.69 -17.68
C LEU A 52 -10.23 -0.53 -18.28
N VAL A 53 -9.21 -1.05 -17.60
CA VAL A 53 -8.56 -2.32 -17.99
C VAL A 53 -9.55 -3.47 -17.91
N VAL A 54 -10.28 -3.61 -16.80
CA VAL A 54 -11.32 -4.65 -16.65
C VAL A 54 -12.40 -4.53 -17.72
N GLN A 55 -12.87 -3.31 -18.01
CA GLN A 55 -13.80 -3.08 -19.11
C GLN A 55 -13.22 -3.54 -20.44
N SER A 56 -11.97 -3.17 -20.75
CA SER A 56 -11.30 -3.59 -21.98
C SER A 56 -11.04 -5.10 -22.05
N LEU A 57 -10.87 -5.78 -20.90
CA LEU A 57 -10.75 -7.24 -20.84
C LEU A 57 -12.09 -7.94 -21.08
N GLY A 58 -13.21 -7.27 -20.81
CA GLY A 58 -14.56 -7.76 -21.12
C GLY A 58 -14.86 -7.85 -22.62
N ASP A 59 -14.16 -7.06 -23.44
CA ASP A 59 -14.25 -7.12 -24.90
C ASP A 59 -13.48 -8.31 -25.48
N ASN A 60 -13.70 -8.66 -26.75
CA ASN A 60 -12.88 -9.67 -27.41
C ASN A 60 -11.56 -9.07 -27.95
N GLU A 61 -10.61 -9.95 -28.29
CA GLU A 61 -9.31 -9.52 -28.82
C GLU A 61 -9.40 -8.70 -30.11
N PRO A 62 -10.20 -9.09 -31.13
CA PRO A 62 -10.38 -8.28 -32.33
C PRO A 62 -10.86 -6.84 -32.05
N GLU A 63 -11.80 -6.65 -31.14
CA GLU A 63 -12.29 -5.32 -30.74
C GLU A 63 -11.21 -4.47 -30.08
N ARG A 64 -10.42 -5.07 -29.18
CA ARG A 64 -9.25 -4.39 -28.58
C ARG A 64 -8.26 -3.95 -29.66
N LEU A 65 -7.90 -4.86 -30.57
CA LEU A 65 -6.95 -4.58 -31.65
C LEU A 65 -7.45 -3.50 -32.60
N ALA A 66 -8.76 -3.49 -32.91
CA ALA A 66 -9.38 -2.47 -33.76
C ALA A 66 -9.38 -1.07 -33.12
N ARG A 67 -9.40 -0.98 -31.77
CA ARG A 67 -9.19 0.31 -31.08
C ARG A 67 -7.72 0.72 -31.12
N LEU A 68 -6.80 -0.21 -30.89
CA LEU A 68 -5.37 0.06 -30.89
C LEU A 68 -4.86 0.53 -32.26
N SER A 69 -5.37 -0.04 -33.36
CA SER A 69 -4.96 0.34 -34.73
C SER A 69 -5.32 1.77 -35.13
N LYS A 70 -6.24 2.41 -34.40
CA LYS A 70 -6.67 3.80 -34.62
C LYS A 70 -5.86 4.80 -33.79
N LEU A 71 -5.02 4.34 -32.87
CA LEU A 71 -4.22 5.20 -32.00
C LEU A 71 -2.86 5.49 -32.63
N SER A 72 -2.34 6.70 -32.39
CA SER A 72 -0.98 7.08 -32.81
C SER A 72 0.12 6.37 -32.01
N GLY A 73 -0.24 5.67 -30.93
CA GLY A 73 0.70 5.07 -29.97
C GLY A 73 1.45 6.08 -29.10
N VAL A 74 1.23 7.38 -29.28
CA VAL A 74 1.90 8.44 -28.51
C VAL A 74 1.18 8.61 -27.16
N PRO A 75 1.86 8.38 -26.02
CA PRO A 75 1.23 8.51 -24.71
C PRO A 75 0.97 9.98 -24.35
N VAL A 76 -0.16 10.23 -23.68
CA VAL A 76 -0.48 11.54 -23.11
C VAL A 76 0.28 11.72 -21.80
N ARG A 77 0.99 12.86 -21.66
CA ARG A 77 1.67 13.20 -20.41
C ARG A 77 0.71 13.87 -19.44
N LYS A 78 0.80 13.48 -18.18
CA LYS A 78 0.10 14.10 -17.06
C LYS A 78 1.11 14.43 -15.96
N THR A 79 1.04 15.65 -15.44
CA THR A 79 1.85 16.08 -14.29
C THR A 79 1.03 15.88 -13.02
N VAL A 80 1.66 15.34 -11.98
CA VAL A 80 1.08 15.18 -10.65
C VAL A 80 2.06 15.72 -9.60
N GLU A 81 1.51 16.33 -8.56
CA GLU A 81 2.25 16.75 -7.37
C GLU A 81 1.97 15.74 -6.25
N VAL A 82 3.01 15.30 -5.54
CA VAL A 82 2.89 14.28 -4.50
C VAL A 82 3.64 14.70 -3.24
N THR A 83 3.02 14.44 -2.10
CA THR A 83 3.63 14.61 -0.78
C THR A 83 4.21 13.28 -0.33
N VAL A 84 5.47 13.27 0.10
CA VAL A 84 6.15 12.07 0.58
C VAL A 84 6.77 12.29 1.95
N PHE A 85 6.82 11.24 2.76
CA PHE A 85 7.54 11.26 4.02
C PHE A 85 9.05 11.14 3.79
N GLN A 86 9.82 12.03 4.42
CA GLN A 86 11.26 11.88 4.52
C GLN A 86 11.58 10.77 5.54
N ARG A 87 12.04 9.62 5.05
CA ARG A 87 12.39 8.46 5.88
C ARG A 87 13.80 8.63 6.47
N ASN A 88 13.98 8.14 7.69
CA ASN A 88 15.25 8.08 8.37
C ASN A 88 16.17 7.02 7.71
N PRO A 89 17.31 7.42 7.14
CA PRO A 89 18.21 6.49 6.47
C PRO A 89 18.79 5.42 7.39
N ASP A 90 19.00 5.71 8.68
CA ASP A 90 19.57 4.76 9.64
C ASP A 90 18.60 3.64 9.97
N VAL A 91 17.31 3.95 10.08
CA VAL A 91 16.25 2.95 10.26
C VAL A 91 16.21 1.99 9.07
N VAL A 92 16.28 2.53 7.85
CA VAL A 92 16.30 1.74 6.62
C VAL A 92 17.55 0.87 6.54
N ALA A 93 18.73 1.45 6.77
CA ALA A 93 20.00 0.73 6.71
C ALA A 93 20.05 -0.41 7.73
N GLN A 94 19.70 -0.13 8.99
CA GLN A 94 19.73 -1.13 10.05
C GLN A 94 18.68 -2.24 9.83
N ALA A 95 17.50 -1.93 9.28
CA ALA A 95 16.52 -2.95 8.91
C ALA A 95 17.06 -3.91 7.82
N LEU A 96 17.77 -3.39 6.83
CA LEU A 96 18.41 -4.21 5.78
C LEU A 96 19.54 -5.08 6.35
N VAL A 97 20.35 -4.55 7.26
CA VAL A 97 21.39 -5.30 7.97
C VAL A 97 20.78 -6.44 8.78
N ASN A 98 19.70 -6.17 9.53
CA ASN A 98 19.00 -7.17 10.35
C ASN A 98 18.43 -8.30 9.49
N ALA A 99 17.99 -8.00 8.27
CA ALA A 99 17.40 -8.97 7.37
C ALA A 99 18.41 -9.91 6.72
N LYS A 100 19.71 -9.57 6.69
CA LYS A 100 20.79 -10.41 6.13
C LYS A 100 20.48 -10.95 4.73
N GLY A 101 19.82 -10.12 3.90
CA GLY A 101 19.43 -10.50 2.55
C GLY A 101 18.29 -11.51 2.44
N VAL A 102 17.56 -11.79 3.53
CA VAL A 102 16.40 -12.67 3.56
C VAL A 102 15.13 -11.84 3.83
N CYS A 103 14.08 -12.06 3.05
CA CYS A 103 12.80 -11.41 3.25
C CYS A 103 12.18 -11.82 4.59
N GLN A 104 11.83 -10.85 5.43
CA GLN A 104 11.25 -11.09 6.77
C GLN A 104 9.77 -11.52 6.75
N ARG A 105 9.20 -11.78 5.57
CA ARG A 105 7.84 -12.31 5.39
C ARG A 105 7.84 -13.71 4.81
N CYS A 106 8.34 -13.89 3.57
CA CYS A 106 8.34 -15.20 2.90
C CYS A 106 9.57 -16.06 3.21
N CYS A 107 10.52 -15.54 3.98
CA CYS A 107 11.78 -16.20 4.34
C CYS A 107 12.65 -16.62 3.15
N GLN A 108 12.36 -16.10 1.96
CA GLN A 108 13.18 -16.34 0.77
C GLN A 108 14.33 -15.34 0.71
N PRO A 109 15.48 -15.71 0.13
CA PRO A 109 16.55 -14.77 -0.15
C PRO A 109 16.06 -13.65 -1.08
N ALA A 110 16.77 -12.52 -1.06
CA ALA A 110 16.52 -11.42 -1.98
C ALA A 110 16.52 -11.92 -3.44
N PRO A 111 15.58 -11.46 -4.28
CA PRO A 111 15.40 -11.99 -5.63
C PRO A 111 16.58 -11.70 -6.57
N PHE A 112 17.36 -10.66 -6.27
CA PHE A 112 18.56 -10.30 -7.02
C PHE A 112 19.49 -9.43 -6.17
N THR A 113 20.70 -9.24 -6.68
CA THR A 113 21.73 -8.38 -6.09
C THR A 113 21.78 -7.04 -6.82
N ARG A 114 21.93 -5.96 -6.07
CA ARG A 114 22.14 -4.60 -6.59
C ARG A 114 23.51 -4.48 -7.26
N LYS A 115 23.69 -3.41 -8.03
CA LYS A 115 24.97 -3.10 -8.69
C LYS A 115 26.14 -2.93 -7.70
N ASP A 116 25.84 -2.55 -6.47
CA ASP A 116 26.79 -2.41 -5.37
C ASP A 116 27.11 -3.73 -4.65
N GLY A 117 26.54 -4.85 -5.09
CA GLY A 117 26.73 -6.17 -4.47
C GLY A 117 25.80 -6.48 -3.30
N ALA A 118 24.94 -5.55 -2.88
CA ALA A 118 24.01 -5.78 -1.77
C ALA A 118 22.73 -6.53 -2.22
N PRO A 119 22.14 -7.37 -1.36
CA PRO A 119 20.86 -8.04 -1.65
C PRO A 119 19.72 -7.02 -1.78
N TYR A 120 18.85 -7.15 -2.79
CA TYR A 120 17.73 -6.24 -3.00
C TYR A 120 16.52 -6.62 -2.13
N LEU A 121 16.28 -5.84 -1.07
CA LEU A 121 15.03 -5.82 -0.30
C LEU A 121 14.49 -4.39 -0.20
N GLU A 122 13.20 -4.27 0.06
CA GLU A 122 12.47 -3.02 0.26
C GLU A 122 12.03 -2.93 1.73
N VAL A 123 12.31 -1.80 2.39
CA VAL A 123 11.90 -1.57 3.77
C VAL A 123 10.46 -1.04 3.77
N HIS A 124 9.58 -1.77 4.43
CA HIS A 124 8.15 -1.50 4.56
C HIS A 124 7.80 -1.16 6.00
N HIS A 125 7.04 -0.09 6.21
CA HIS A 125 6.48 0.25 7.52
C HIS A 125 5.23 -0.60 7.81
N ILE A 126 5.26 -1.39 8.90
CA ILE A 126 4.19 -2.31 9.29
C ILE A 126 2.89 -1.54 9.58
N ILE A 127 3.01 -0.48 10.38
CA ILE A 127 2.01 0.59 10.48
C ILE A 127 2.45 1.69 9.53
N PRO A 128 1.71 1.97 8.45
CA PRO A 128 2.10 2.99 7.48
C PRO A 128 2.26 4.38 8.11
N LEU A 129 3.27 5.13 7.65
CA LEU A 129 3.51 6.51 8.09
C LEU A 129 2.28 7.41 7.86
N ALA A 130 1.57 7.20 6.75
CA ALA A 130 0.36 7.95 6.39
C ALA A 130 -0.79 7.83 7.41
N ILE A 131 -0.80 6.77 8.24
CA ILE A 131 -1.79 6.58 9.31
C ILE A 131 -1.19 6.77 10.71
N GLY A 132 -0.05 7.45 10.82
CA GLY A 132 0.61 7.76 12.10
C GLY A 132 1.60 6.70 12.58
N GLY A 133 2.01 5.77 11.70
CA GLY A 133 3.10 4.85 12.00
C GLY A 133 4.40 5.59 12.30
N LEU A 134 5.19 5.08 13.26
CA LEU A 134 6.47 5.66 13.62
C LEU A 134 7.59 5.17 12.69
N ASP A 135 8.55 6.04 12.37
CA ASP A 135 9.73 5.65 11.63
C ASP A 135 10.82 5.09 12.56
N THR A 136 10.61 3.84 13.00
CA THR A 136 11.48 3.16 13.97
C THR A 136 11.70 1.70 13.58
N LEU A 137 12.77 1.08 14.09
CA LEU A 137 13.08 -0.33 13.83
C LEU A 137 11.96 -1.30 14.23
N GLY A 138 11.18 -0.96 15.25
CA GLY A 138 10.04 -1.77 15.70
C GLY A 138 8.83 -1.72 14.77
N ASN A 139 8.80 -0.80 13.81
CA ASN A 139 7.69 -0.60 12.88
C ASN A 139 8.11 -0.84 11.42
N VAL A 140 9.26 -1.44 11.15
CA VAL A 140 9.72 -1.72 9.79
C VAL A 140 10.10 -3.18 9.58
N ALA A 141 9.91 -3.66 8.36
CA ALA A 141 10.38 -4.96 7.90
C ALA A 141 11.03 -4.83 6.52
N ALA A 142 12.18 -5.48 6.32
CA ALA A 142 12.79 -5.62 5.00
C ALA A 142 12.21 -6.85 4.29
N ILE A 143 11.57 -6.61 3.15
CA ILE A 143 10.82 -7.63 2.40
C ILE A 143 11.15 -7.59 0.91
N CYS A 144 10.89 -8.69 0.21
CA CYS A 144 11.09 -8.73 -1.24
C CYS A 144 10.01 -7.90 -1.96
N PRO A 145 10.24 -7.50 -3.23
CA PRO A 145 9.30 -6.68 -4.00
C PRO A 145 7.90 -7.31 -4.10
N ASN A 146 7.83 -8.63 -4.25
CA ASN A 146 6.56 -9.35 -4.35
C ASN A 146 5.77 -9.24 -3.04
N CYS A 147 6.43 -9.54 -1.91
CA CYS A 147 5.83 -9.41 -0.59
C CYS A 147 5.44 -7.97 -0.26
N HIS A 148 6.21 -6.99 -0.73
CA HIS A 148 5.90 -5.58 -0.53
C HIS A 148 4.66 -5.15 -1.31
N ARG A 149 4.54 -5.55 -2.58
CA ARG A 149 3.34 -5.23 -3.39
C ARG A 149 2.10 -5.90 -2.85
N GLU A 150 2.20 -7.14 -2.40
CA GLU A 150 1.10 -7.84 -1.74
C GLU A 150 0.71 -7.16 -0.41
N ALA A 151 1.62 -6.45 0.27
CA ALA A 151 1.28 -5.68 1.48
C ALA A 151 0.34 -4.51 1.20
N HIS A 152 0.50 -3.90 0.03
CA HIS A 152 -0.30 -2.75 -0.39
C HIS A 152 -1.59 -3.17 -1.07
N PHE A 153 -1.57 -4.26 -1.85
CA PHE A 153 -2.64 -4.59 -2.79
C PHE A 153 -3.19 -6.02 -2.67
N GLY A 154 -2.61 -6.85 -1.79
CA GLY A 154 -3.04 -8.22 -1.57
C GLY A 154 -4.43 -8.30 -0.94
N SER A 155 -5.11 -9.41 -1.15
CA SER A 155 -6.43 -9.66 -0.55
C SER A 155 -6.36 -9.96 0.94
N GLU A 156 -5.24 -10.55 1.40
CA GLU A 156 -5.06 -10.99 2.77
C GLU A 156 -4.21 -10.00 3.58
N PRO A 157 -4.57 -9.76 4.85
CA PRO A 157 -3.72 -9.00 5.75
C PRO A 157 -2.38 -9.71 5.96
N ILE A 158 -1.30 -8.95 5.88
CA ILE A 158 0.04 -9.49 6.09
C ILE A 158 0.36 -9.61 7.57
N THR A 159 0.81 -10.80 7.96
CA THR A 159 1.56 -11.01 9.19
C THR A 159 3.06 -10.99 8.89
N PHE A 160 3.79 -10.16 9.63
CA PHE A 160 5.24 -10.17 9.64
C PHE A 160 5.70 -11.08 10.77
N LEU A 161 6.76 -11.86 10.54
CA LEU A 161 7.36 -12.65 11.61
C LEU A 161 7.89 -11.67 12.65
N SER A 162 7.50 -11.87 13.92
CA SER A 162 8.02 -11.03 14.99
C SER A 162 9.53 -11.22 15.04
N THR A 163 10.28 -10.12 15.02
CA THR A 163 11.69 -10.13 15.39
C THR A 163 11.78 -10.31 16.90
N ALA A 164 11.42 -11.50 17.38
CA ALA A 164 11.80 -11.96 18.70
C ALA A 164 13.05 -12.84 18.55
N ALA A 165 14.13 -12.37 19.17
CA ALA A 165 15.37 -13.11 19.48
C ALA A 165 16.36 -13.39 18.33
N SER A 166 17.35 -12.51 18.21
CA SER A 166 18.76 -12.92 18.09
C SER A 166 19.66 -11.81 18.63
N ALA A 167 19.52 -11.55 19.93
CA ALA A 167 20.57 -10.95 20.74
C ALA A 167 21.09 -12.06 21.67
N ARG A 168 22.03 -12.86 21.17
CA ARG A 168 23.03 -13.62 21.93
C ARG A 168 24.24 -13.81 21.04
#